data_AF-A0A816EUE5-F1
#
_entry.id   AF-A0A816EUE5-F1
#
_cell.length_a   1.000
_cell.length_b   1.000
_cell.length_c   1.000
_cell.angle_alpha   90.00
_cell.angle_beta   90.00
_cell.angle_gamma   90.00
#
_symmetry.space_group_name_H-M   'P 1'
#
loop_
_entity.id
_entity.type
_entity.pdbx_description
1 polymer ?
#
loop_
_entity_poly.entity_id
_entity_poly.type
_entity_poly.pdbx_seq_one_letter_code
_entity_poly.pdbx_strand_id
1 'polypeptide(L)'
;MGISRDHWHKRRKTGGKRPQPHKKRKFELGRPAALTKLGAKRIHTVRTRGGNKKYRALRLDIGNFSWGSEGIAKKTRVIDVMYHPSNNELVRTKTLTKSTIVQIDAVPFRQWYESHYGLPLG
;
A
#
# COMPACT_ATOMS: atom_id res chain seq x y z
N MET A 1 14.42 -5.84 -20.91
CA MET A 1 13.72 -4.53 -20.84
C MET A 1 12.24 -4.80 -20.59
N GLY A 2 11.59 -4.08 -19.66
CA GLY A 2 10.22 -4.40 -19.21
C GLY A 2 9.22 -3.26 -19.40
N ILE A 3 8.35 -3.07 -18.39
CA ILE A 3 7.43 -1.93 -18.28
C ILE A 3 8.23 -0.62 -18.37
N SER A 4 7.75 0.34 -19.16
CA SER A 4 8.39 1.64 -19.36
C SER A 4 7.45 2.75 -18.92
N ARG A 5 8.01 3.80 -18.32
CA ARG A 5 7.28 5.00 -17.87
C ARG A 5 7.44 6.19 -18.82
N ASP A 6 8.09 5.97 -19.95
CA ASP A 6 8.21 6.97 -21.01
C ASP A 6 6.84 7.26 -21.64
N HIS A 7 6.79 8.29 -22.47
CA HIS A 7 5.55 8.74 -23.09
C HIS A 7 5.62 8.70 -24.63
N TRP A 8 6.72 8.19 -25.21
CA TRP A 8 6.92 8.13 -26.66
C TRP A 8 5.93 7.17 -27.34
N HIS A 9 5.54 6.11 -26.63
CA HIS A 9 4.49 5.20 -27.07
C HIS A 9 3.07 5.81 -27.02
N LYS A 10 2.88 6.95 -26.35
CA LYS A 10 1.57 7.64 -26.27
C LYS A 10 1.44 8.62 -27.43
N ARG A 11 0.19 8.89 -27.84
CA ARG A 11 -0.10 9.90 -28.89
C ARG A 11 0.27 11.31 -28.42
N ARG A 12 0.42 12.23 -29.37
CA ARG A 12 0.49 13.68 -29.08
C ARG A 12 -0.85 14.15 -28.50
N LYS A 13 -0.86 15.32 -27.86
CA LYS A 13 -2.12 15.96 -27.40
C LYS A 13 -3.09 16.18 -28.57
N THR A 14 -2.58 16.42 -29.78
CA THR A 14 -3.34 16.53 -31.03
C THR A 14 -3.83 15.19 -31.60
N GLY A 15 -3.47 14.05 -31.00
CA GLY A 15 -3.86 12.72 -31.49
C GLY A 15 -2.90 12.07 -32.51
N GLY A 16 -1.94 12.83 -33.04
CA GLY A 16 -0.93 12.32 -33.98
C GLY A 16 0.01 11.27 -33.36
N LYS A 17 0.40 10.27 -34.17
CA LYS A 17 1.37 9.24 -33.79
C LYS A 17 2.77 9.84 -33.63
N ARG A 18 3.50 9.45 -32.59
CA ARG A 18 4.90 9.87 -32.36
C ARG A 18 5.86 8.84 -32.98
N PRO A 19 6.91 9.26 -33.69
CA PRO A 19 8.00 8.35 -34.06
C PRO A 19 8.80 7.97 -32.81
N GLN A 20 9.36 6.75 -32.80
CA GLN A 20 10.17 6.27 -31.68
C GLN A 20 11.61 6.77 -31.82
N PRO A 21 12.11 7.66 -30.95
CA PRO A 21 13.44 8.26 -31.11
C PRO A 21 14.59 7.34 -30.66
N HIS A 22 14.33 6.44 -29.71
CA HIS A 22 15.34 5.54 -29.16
C HIS A 22 14.71 4.28 -28.54
N LYS A 23 15.53 3.27 -28.24
CA LYS A 23 15.11 2.08 -27.47
C LYS A 23 14.83 2.45 -26.00
N LYS A 24 14.07 1.60 -25.27
CA LYS A 24 13.73 1.84 -23.85
C LYS A 24 15.00 2.01 -22.99
N ARG A 25 14.97 2.94 -22.03
CA ARG A 25 16.11 3.24 -21.15
C ARG A 25 15.89 2.76 -19.72
N LYS A 26 16.96 2.36 -19.04
CA LYS A 26 16.88 1.82 -17.66
C LYS A 26 16.36 2.86 -16.66
N PHE A 27 16.63 4.15 -16.85
CA PHE A 27 16.16 5.19 -15.93
C PHE A 27 14.65 5.46 -16.00
N GLU A 28 13.96 5.01 -17.07
CA GLU A 28 12.50 5.10 -17.25
C GLU A 28 11.77 3.81 -16.86
N LEU A 29 12.46 2.83 -16.24
CA LEU A 29 11.83 1.55 -15.95
C LEU A 29 10.63 1.67 -14.99
N GLY A 30 9.57 0.93 -15.30
CA GLY A 30 8.51 0.56 -14.37
C GLY A 30 8.77 -0.80 -13.73
N ARG A 31 7.93 -1.18 -12.76
CA ARG A 31 7.94 -2.51 -12.14
C ARG A 31 6.50 -2.98 -11.94
N PRO A 32 6.23 -4.30 -11.91
CA PRO A 32 4.92 -4.83 -11.58
C PRO A 32 4.45 -4.33 -10.21
N ALA A 33 3.13 -4.19 -10.04
CA ALA A 33 2.51 -3.84 -8.77
C ALA A 33 2.79 -4.90 -7.70
N ALA A 34 2.66 -4.52 -6.43
CA ALA A 34 2.83 -5.44 -5.30
C ALA A 34 1.59 -6.29 -5.04
N LEU A 35 0.40 -5.69 -5.22
CA LEU A 35 -0.90 -6.29 -4.90
C LEU A 35 -0.91 -6.96 -3.51
N THR A 36 -0.43 -6.20 -2.51
CA THR A 36 -0.28 -6.67 -1.12
C THR A 36 -1.57 -7.27 -0.62
N LYS A 37 -1.54 -8.52 -0.16
CA LYS A 37 -2.70 -9.21 0.40
C LYS A 37 -2.69 -9.21 1.92
N LEU A 38 -3.87 -9.38 2.51
CA LEU A 38 -3.96 -9.71 3.92
C LEU A 38 -3.38 -11.11 4.17
N GLY A 39 -2.54 -11.28 5.19
CA GLY A 39 -1.99 -12.57 5.61
C GLY A 39 -0.56 -12.51 6.13
N ALA A 40 0.02 -13.68 6.45
CA ALA A 40 1.32 -13.79 7.09
C ALA A 40 2.41 -12.94 6.40
N LYS A 41 3.10 -12.12 7.20
CA LYS A 41 4.06 -11.12 6.74
C LYS A 41 5.07 -11.69 5.74
N ARG A 42 5.05 -11.16 4.51
CA ARG A 42 6.01 -11.47 3.44
C ARG A 42 6.44 -10.20 2.74
N ILE A 43 7.71 -9.85 2.83
CA ILE A 43 8.28 -8.63 2.27
C ILE A 43 9.50 -8.98 1.42
N HIS A 44 9.54 -8.46 0.19
CA HIS A 44 10.68 -8.59 -0.71
C HIS A 44 11.41 -7.25 -0.83
N THR A 45 12.73 -7.27 -0.73
CA THR A 45 13.56 -6.08 -0.94
C THR A 45 13.83 -5.90 -2.43
N VAL A 46 13.73 -4.65 -2.90
CA VAL A 46 13.97 -4.30 -4.29
C VAL A 46 15.05 -3.24 -4.35
N ARG A 47 16.21 -3.57 -4.95
CA ARG A 47 17.26 -2.59 -5.24
C ARG A 47 16.77 -1.59 -6.30
N THR A 48 16.98 -0.31 -6.06
CA THR A 48 16.61 0.81 -6.94
C THR A 48 17.83 1.63 -7.36
N ARG A 49 17.60 2.72 -8.10
CA ARG A 49 18.66 3.60 -8.60
C ARG A 49 19.45 4.19 -7.42
N GLY A 50 20.77 4.31 -7.58
CA GLY A 50 21.65 4.81 -6.51
C GLY A 50 21.91 3.83 -5.36
N GLY A 51 21.53 2.54 -5.49
CA GLY A 51 21.77 1.54 -4.44
C GLY A 51 20.68 1.47 -3.36
N ASN A 52 19.72 2.41 -3.36
CA ASN A 52 18.61 2.46 -2.41
C ASN A 52 17.72 1.20 -2.45
N LYS A 53 17.10 0.86 -1.33
CA LYS A 53 16.17 -0.27 -1.20
C LYS A 53 14.73 0.22 -1.07
N LYS A 54 13.81 -0.43 -1.77
CA LYS A 54 12.37 -0.33 -1.52
C LYS A 54 11.85 -1.66 -1.00
N TYR A 55 10.97 -1.63 -0.01
CA TYR A 55 10.36 -2.82 0.58
C TYR A 55 9.00 -3.07 -0.06
N ARG A 56 8.89 -4.15 -0.82
CA ARG A 56 7.64 -4.57 -1.44
C ARG A 56 6.96 -5.59 -0.54
N ALA A 57 5.95 -5.14 0.18
CA ALA A 57 5.06 -6.06 0.88
C ALA A 57 4.24 -6.87 -0.13
N LEU A 58 4.20 -8.19 0.04
CA LEU A 58 3.33 -9.09 -0.71
C LEU A 58 2.16 -9.55 0.15
N ARG A 59 2.43 -9.74 1.45
CA ARG A 59 1.42 -10.07 2.45
C ARG A 59 1.72 -9.33 3.75
N LEU A 60 0.70 -8.80 4.41
CA LEU A 60 0.77 -8.18 5.73
C LEU A 60 -0.50 -8.52 6.50
N ASP A 61 -0.36 -8.73 7.80
CA ASP A 61 -1.43 -9.04 8.76
C ASP A 61 -1.48 -8.04 9.92
N ILE A 62 -0.40 -7.29 10.14
CA ILE A 62 -0.25 -6.36 11.26
C ILE A 62 0.19 -4.99 10.75
N GLY A 63 -0.34 -3.92 11.36
CA GLY A 63 0.03 -2.53 11.10
C GLY A 63 0.20 -1.74 12.41
N ASN A 64 0.75 -0.53 12.30
CA ASN A 64 0.75 0.45 13.38
C ASN A 64 -0.32 1.50 13.09
N PHE A 65 -1.32 1.60 13.96
CA PHE A 65 -2.48 2.47 13.80
C PHE A 65 -2.48 3.53 14.91
N SER A 66 -2.89 4.75 14.58
CA SER A 66 -2.91 5.88 15.51
C SER A 66 -4.33 6.30 15.85
N TRP A 67 -4.61 6.51 17.13
CA TRP A 67 -5.83 7.15 17.60
C TRP A 67 -5.56 8.64 17.77
N GLY A 68 -6.10 9.45 16.85
CA GLY A 68 -5.77 10.87 16.74
C GLY A 68 -6.20 11.73 17.93
N SER A 69 -7.37 11.48 18.53
CA SER A 69 -7.85 12.24 19.70
C SER A 69 -7.01 11.96 20.95
N GLU A 70 -6.61 10.70 21.12
CA GLU A 70 -5.87 10.25 22.31
C GLU A 70 -4.34 10.42 22.18
N GLY A 71 -3.84 10.80 21.00
CA GLY A 71 -2.41 11.00 20.77
C GLY A 71 -1.56 9.73 20.85
N ILE A 72 -2.16 8.55 20.74
CA ILE A 72 -1.44 7.26 20.84
C ILE A 72 -1.38 6.50 19.52
N ALA A 73 -0.40 5.60 19.41
CA ALA A 73 -0.32 4.62 18.34
C ALA A 73 -0.07 3.22 18.91
N LYS A 74 -0.75 2.22 18.32
CA LYS A 74 -0.64 0.82 18.72
C LYS A 74 -0.48 -0.08 17.50
N LYS A 75 0.34 -1.11 17.68
CA LYS A 75 0.48 -2.19 16.71
C LYS A 75 -0.70 -3.14 16.87
N THR A 76 -1.51 -3.29 15.83
CA THR A 76 -2.71 -4.13 15.84
C THR A 76 -2.82 -4.96 14.57
N ARG A 77 -3.51 -6.09 14.69
CA ARG A 77 -3.81 -6.96 13.55
C ARG A 77 -4.90 -6.34 12.69
N VAL A 78 -4.76 -6.44 11.37
CA VAL A 78 -5.81 -6.11 10.41
C VAL A 78 -6.71 -7.33 10.24
N ILE A 79 -8.01 -7.14 10.49
CA ILE A 79 -9.01 -8.21 10.41
C ILE A 79 -9.49 -8.34 8.97
N ASP A 80 -9.92 -7.23 8.37
CA ASP A 80 -10.49 -7.25 7.03
C ASP A 80 -10.38 -5.94 6.27
N VAL A 81 -10.52 -6.00 4.94
CA VAL A 81 -10.68 -4.85 4.05
C VAL A 81 -12.18 -4.64 3.79
N MET A 82 -12.70 -3.48 4.19
CA MET A 82 -14.14 -3.17 4.09
C MET A 82 -14.48 -2.31 2.88
N TYR A 83 -13.63 -1.33 2.53
CA TYR A 83 -13.93 -0.40 1.45
C TYR A 83 -12.66 0.15 0.80
N HIS A 84 -12.76 0.46 -0.50
CA HIS A 84 -11.71 1.15 -1.24
C HIS A 84 -12.32 2.12 -2.26
N PRO A 85 -11.94 3.40 -2.27
CA PRO A 85 -12.60 4.42 -3.10
C PRO A 85 -12.40 4.24 -4.61
N SER A 86 -11.28 3.63 -5.03
CA SER A 86 -10.97 3.51 -6.47
C SER A 86 -11.53 2.27 -7.16
N ASN A 87 -11.73 1.15 -6.45
CA ASN A 87 -12.09 -0.14 -7.07
C ASN A 87 -12.54 -1.18 -6.03
N ASN A 88 -13.72 -1.76 -6.23
CA ASN A 88 -14.30 -2.80 -5.37
C ASN A 88 -13.57 -4.15 -5.45
N GLU A 89 -12.84 -4.44 -6.54
CA GLU A 89 -12.05 -5.67 -6.66
C GLU A 89 -10.92 -5.74 -5.63
N LEU A 90 -10.42 -4.58 -5.18
CA LEU A 90 -9.42 -4.51 -4.12
C LEU A 90 -10.02 -4.96 -2.78
N VAL A 91 -11.29 -4.66 -2.54
CA VAL A 91 -12.04 -5.13 -1.37
C VAL A 91 -12.29 -6.63 -1.47
N ARG A 92 -12.83 -7.11 -2.60
CA ARG A 92 -13.16 -8.53 -2.81
C ARG A 92 -11.95 -9.44 -2.62
N THR A 93 -10.79 -8.99 -3.09
CA THR A 93 -9.56 -9.77 -3.04
C THR A 93 -8.64 -9.44 -1.86
N LYS A 94 -9.13 -8.67 -0.87
CA LYS A 94 -8.41 -8.30 0.36
C LYS A 94 -7.03 -7.69 0.09
N THR A 95 -7.00 -6.74 -0.85
CA THR A 95 -5.78 -6.03 -1.25
C THR A 95 -5.58 -4.77 -0.41
N LEU A 96 -4.37 -4.59 0.12
CA LEU A 96 -3.98 -3.43 0.91
C LEU A 96 -3.26 -2.39 0.05
N THR A 97 -3.89 -1.23 -0.12
CA THR A 97 -3.35 -0.04 -0.79
C THR A 97 -3.57 1.21 0.05
N LYS A 98 -2.95 2.34 -0.32
CA LYS A 98 -3.22 3.62 0.35
C LYS A 98 -4.71 3.96 0.21
N SER A 99 -5.31 4.50 1.27
CA SER A 99 -6.73 4.89 1.34
C SER A 99 -7.72 3.72 1.41
N THR A 100 -7.25 2.50 1.70
CA THR A 100 -8.12 1.37 2.04
C THR A 100 -8.72 1.57 3.43
N ILE A 101 -10.03 1.45 3.57
CA ILE A 101 -10.70 1.38 4.88
C ILE A 101 -10.66 -0.07 5.34
N VAL A 102 -10.05 -0.28 6.52
CA VAL A 102 -9.80 -1.60 7.09
C VAL A 102 -10.41 -1.71 8.48
N GLN A 103 -10.85 -2.91 8.83
CA GLN A 103 -11.19 -3.26 10.20
C GLN A 103 -9.94 -3.77 10.91
N ILE A 104 -9.69 -3.28 12.12
CA ILE A 104 -8.55 -3.67 12.95
C ILE A 104 -9.00 -4.29 14.27
N ASP A 105 -8.10 -5.03 14.90
CA ASP A 105 -8.27 -5.49 16.27
C ASP A 105 -8.18 -4.31 17.24
N ALA A 106 -9.24 -4.10 18.02
CA ALA A 106 -9.36 -3.01 18.98
C ALA A 106 -8.74 -3.32 20.34
N VAL A 107 -8.38 -4.58 20.64
CA VAL A 107 -7.90 -5.00 21.97
C VAL A 107 -6.74 -4.13 22.49
N PRO A 108 -5.69 -3.80 21.70
CA PRO A 108 -4.59 -2.98 22.21
C PRO A 108 -4.97 -1.53 22.55
N PHE A 109 -6.03 -1.01 21.94
CA PHE A 109 -6.56 0.32 22.26
C PHE A 109 -7.47 0.25 23.48
N ARG A 110 -8.33 -0.78 23.59
CA ARG A 110 -9.20 -0.99 24.75
C ARG A 110 -8.40 -1.15 26.04
N GLN A 111 -7.40 -2.03 26.03
CA GLN A 111 -6.51 -2.24 27.18
C GLN A 111 -5.77 -0.97 27.60
N TRP A 112 -5.33 -0.17 26.62
CA TRP A 112 -4.67 1.09 26.91
C TRP A 112 -5.64 2.08 27.57
N TYR A 113 -6.85 2.21 27.04
CA TYR A 113 -7.86 3.13 27.57
C TYR A 113 -8.24 2.77 29.02
N GLU A 114 -8.48 1.48 29.29
CA GLU A 114 -8.74 0.95 30.63
C GLU A 114 -7.60 1.27 31.59
N SER A 115 -6.33 1.10 31.16
CA SER A 115 -5.17 1.41 31.99
C SER A 115 -4.93 2.92 32.21
N HIS A 116 -5.32 3.75 31.25
CA HIS A 116 -5.04 5.19 31.26
C HIS A 116 -6.09 5.98 32.03
N TYR A 117 -7.36 5.62 31.86
CA TYR A 117 -8.50 6.31 32.48
C TYR A 117 -9.11 5.54 33.66
N GLY A 118 -8.76 4.27 33.86
CA GLY A 118 -9.35 3.43 34.91
C GLY A 118 -10.83 3.07 34.68
N LEU A 119 -11.32 3.25 33.45
CA LEU A 119 -12.72 3.05 33.07
C LEU A 119 -12.82 1.96 31.99
N PRO A 120 -13.72 0.96 32.14
CA PRO A 120 -13.96 -0.03 31.10
C PRO A 120 -14.64 0.60 29.87
N LEU A 121 -14.22 0.15 28.68
CA LEU A 121 -14.97 0.39 27.44
C LEU A 121 -15.91 -0.79 27.20
N GLY A 122 -17.19 -0.48 26.98
CA GLY A 122 -18.27 -1.46 26.78
C GLY A 122 -18.17 -2.29 25.52
#